data_AF-A0A8T5SV06-F1
#
_entry.id   AF-A0A8T5SV06-F1
#
_cell.length_a   1.000
_cell.length_b   1.000
_cell.length_c   1.000
_cell.angle_alpha   90.00
_cell.angle_beta   90.00
_cell.angle_gamma   90.00
#
_symmetry.space_group_name_H-M   'P 1'
#
loop_
_entity.id
_entity.type
_entity.pdbx_description
1 polymer ?
#
loop_
_entity_poly.entity_id
_entity_poly.type
_entity_poly.pdbx_seq_one_letter_code
_entity_poly.pdbx_strand_id
1 'polypeptide(L)'
;MSATTEGSDSLKENDSVPTLSYSPIHIEDRLDLLSKIVQNTQRETPENNTRLQTKIERWLLDIGSIQGSLKKIREDLVPYLEGVLGITFEKKELFQVAMFQPSTKNIFMELETQYRRSKEDPLGSDGFAEMINLGEMAKVLALVGDAVISSAVLQHLWEPHLGDAGKITVRKAEIVSNEHMARLCDKWNLYEYRIHFDPDTPSKSEMEHDKGTLLEAVYGIIYLEYEYKMILKQVPHLINTR
;
A
#
# COMPACT_ATOMS: atom_id res chain seq x y z
N MET A 1 50.65 -28.38 -36.85
CA MET A 1 49.47 -28.81 -36.07
C MET A 1 49.76 -28.61 -34.60
N SER A 2 49.22 -27.55 -34.01
CA SER A 2 48.75 -27.49 -32.61
C SER A 2 48.24 -26.07 -32.39
N ALA A 3 46.92 -25.93 -32.42
CA ALA A 3 46.21 -24.70 -32.11
C ALA A 3 45.92 -24.68 -30.61
N THR A 4 46.33 -23.60 -29.96
CA THR A 4 45.80 -23.09 -28.71
C THR A 4 44.37 -22.57 -28.94
N THR A 5 43.43 -22.96 -28.09
CA THR A 5 42.43 -22.00 -27.57
C THR A 5 41.78 -22.54 -26.30
N GLU A 6 42.00 -21.79 -25.22
CA GLU A 6 41.27 -21.79 -23.96
C GLU A 6 39.81 -21.40 -24.20
N GLY A 7 38.90 -21.91 -23.37
CA GLY A 7 37.52 -21.44 -23.36
C GLY A 7 36.55 -22.42 -22.72
N SER A 8 36.52 -22.49 -21.39
CA SER A 8 35.34 -22.95 -20.66
C SER A 8 35.39 -22.46 -19.21
N ASP A 9 35.25 -21.16 -19.03
CA ASP A 9 34.93 -20.61 -17.70
C ASP A 9 34.02 -19.40 -17.88
N SER A 10 32.71 -19.67 -18.00
CA SER A 10 31.64 -18.69 -17.76
C SER A 10 30.29 -19.37 -17.77
N LEU A 11 29.35 -18.78 -17.02
CA LEU A 11 27.95 -19.17 -16.79
C LEU A 11 27.72 -20.08 -15.56
N LYS A 12 28.08 -19.55 -14.38
CA LYS A 12 27.14 -19.61 -13.25
C LYS A 12 26.29 -18.35 -13.30
N GLU A 13 25.26 -18.35 -14.15
CA GLU A 13 24.20 -17.34 -14.09
C GLU A 13 23.23 -17.73 -12.96
N ASN A 14 22.88 -16.71 -12.19
CA ASN A 14 22.08 -16.79 -10.98
C ASN A 14 20.60 -16.92 -11.40
N ASP A 15 20.12 -18.16 -11.55
CA ASP A 15 18.76 -18.55 -11.97
C ASP A 15 17.65 -18.22 -10.93
N SER A 16 17.82 -17.19 -10.11
CA SER A 16 16.76 -16.75 -9.20
C SER A 16 15.79 -15.84 -9.94
N VAL A 17 14.60 -16.36 -10.27
CA VAL A 17 13.46 -15.53 -10.68
C VAL A 17 13.28 -14.41 -9.64
N PRO A 18 13.20 -13.12 -10.04
CA PRO A 18 13.03 -12.03 -9.10
C PRO A 18 11.77 -12.26 -8.26
N THR A 19 11.96 -12.42 -6.95
CA THR A 19 10.85 -12.56 -6.01
C THR A 19 10.48 -11.17 -5.53
N LEU A 20 9.20 -10.83 -5.63
CA LEU A 20 8.68 -9.60 -5.04
C LEU A 20 8.87 -9.68 -3.52
N SER A 21 9.74 -8.84 -2.98
CA SER A 21 10.05 -8.80 -1.55
C SER A 21 9.74 -7.41 -0.99
N TYR A 22 9.33 -7.38 0.27
CA TYR A 22 9.04 -6.17 1.01
C TYR A 22 9.97 -6.06 2.20
N SER A 23 10.60 -4.90 2.35
CA SER A 23 11.37 -4.53 3.53
C SER A 23 10.52 -3.60 4.41
N PRO A 24 10.37 -3.88 5.71
CA PRO A 24 9.65 -3.01 6.62
C PRO A 24 10.19 -1.58 6.62
N ILE A 25 9.28 -0.61 6.59
CA ILE A 25 9.60 0.82 6.62
C ILE A 25 9.69 1.31 8.07
N HIS A 26 9.02 0.63 9.00
CA HIS A 26 8.87 1.04 10.39
C HIS A 26 8.13 2.39 10.54
N ILE A 27 6.99 2.54 9.85
CA ILE A 27 6.20 3.78 9.73
C ILE A 27 5.85 4.35 11.11
N GLU A 28 5.35 3.52 12.03
CA GLU A 28 4.97 3.95 13.37
C GLU A 28 6.17 4.49 14.17
N ASP A 29 7.30 3.76 14.16
CA ASP A 29 8.52 4.16 14.88
C ASP A 29 9.06 5.50 14.34
N ARG A 30 9.00 5.69 13.02
CA ARG A 30 9.43 6.93 12.36
C ARG A 30 8.51 8.09 12.71
N LEU A 31 7.21 7.88 12.76
CA LEU A 31 6.26 8.91 13.18
C LEU A 31 6.42 9.27 14.66
N ASP A 32 6.70 8.29 15.53
CA ASP A 32 7.01 8.54 16.93
C ASP A 32 8.27 9.39 17.09
N LEU A 33 9.30 9.10 16.30
CA LEU A 33 10.53 9.89 16.29
C LEU A 33 10.28 11.32 15.78
N LEU A 34 9.58 11.47 14.65
CA LEU A 34 9.20 12.77 14.10
C LEU A 34 8.37 13.58 15.10
N SER A 35 7.38 12.95 15.75
CA SER A 35 6.54 13.59 16.76
C SER A 35 7.39 14.17 17.90
N LYS A 36 8.32 13.37 18.46
CA LYS A 36 9.25 13.83 19.51
C LYS A 36 10.10 15.01 19.07
N ILE A 37 10.62 14.98 17.84
CA ILE A 37 11.45 16.06 17.28
C ILE A 37 10.64 17.34 17.09
N VAL A 38 9.44 17.23 16.53
CA VAL A 38 8.56 18.38 16.32
C VAL A 38 8.14 18.98 17.66
N GLN A 39 7.87 18.15 18.69
CA GLN A 39 7.60 18.61 20.06
C GLN A 39 8.79 19.34 20.69
N ASN A 40 10.02 18.85 20.49
CA ASN A 40 11.21 19.54 20.97
C ASN A 40 11.38 20.90 20.27
N THR A 41 11.20 20.94 18.94
CA THR A 41 11.20 22.18 18.16
C THR A 41 10.15 23.17 18.67
N GLN A 42 8.97 22.70 19.07
CA GLN A 42 7.93 23.54 19.67
C GLN A 42 8.40 24.24 20.95
N ARG A 43 9.04 23.47 21.85
CA ARG A 43 9.55 23.95 23.15
C ARG A 43 10.68 24.96 23.01
N GLU A 44 11.51 24.81 21.98
CA GLU A 44 12.65 25.68 21.70
C GLU A 44 12.26 26.92 20.89
N THR A 45 11.11 26.90 20.21
CA THR A 45 10.66 28.01 19.38
C THR A 45 10.09 29.14 20.24
N PRO A 46 10.61 30.38 20.16
CA PRO A 46 10.08 31.51 20.91
C PRO A 46 8.61 31.82 20.58
N GLU A 47 7.82 32.26 21.57
CA GLU A 47 6.37 32.55 21.43
C GLU A 47 6.08 33.64 20.39
N ASN A 48 7.03 34.53 20.12
CA ASN A 48 6.87 35.60 19.13
C ASN A 48 6.96 35.10 17.68
N ASN A 49 7.43 33.87 17.43
CA ASN A 49 7.49 33.27 16.09
C ASN A 49 6.19 32.53 15.75
N THR A 50 5.10 33.30 15.70
CA THR A 50 3.73 32.80 15.52
C THR A 50 3.56 31.92 14.27
N ARG A 51 4.26 32.26 13.18
CA ARG A 51 4.20 31.51 11.91
C ARG A 51 4.79 30.11 12.05
N LEU A 52 5.94 29.98 12.71
CA LEU A 52 6.57 28.67 12.92
C LEU A 52 5.78 27.84 13.93
N GLN A 53 5.29 28.47 15.01
CA GLN A 53 4.42 27.81 16.00
C GLN A 53 3.18 27.21 15.34
N THR A 54 2.48 27.98 14.50
CA THR A 54 1.29 27.48 13.77
C THR A 54 1.61 26.27 12.88
N LYS A 55 2.79 26.27 12.23
CA LYS A 55 3.22 25.12 11.41
C LYS A 55 3.51 23.89 12.25
N ILE A 56 4.21 24.06 13.36
CA ILE A 56 4.55 22.99 14.31
C ILE A 56 3.28 22.35 14.87
N GLU A 57 2.32 23.16 15.31
CA GLU A 57 1.02 22.69 15.81
C GLU A 57 0.28 21.87 14.75
N ARG A 58 0.23 22.35 13.51
CA ARG A 58 -0.37 21.60 12.40
C ARG A 58 0.34 20.27 12.17
N TRP A 59 1.68 20.25 12.11
CA TRP A 59 2.42 19.00 11.93
C TRP A 59 2.16 17.99 13.05
N LEU A 60 2.06 18.43 14.30
CA LEU A 60 1.75 17.55 15.43
C LEU A 60 0.33 16.97 15.31
N LEU A 61 -0.64 17.77 14.88
CA LEU A 61 -2.00 17.31 14.61
C LEU A 61 -2.03 16.28 13.48
N ASP A 62 -1.38 16.58 12.36
CA ASP A 62 -1.35 15.71 11.19
C ASP A 62 -0.62 14.38 11.49
N ILE A 63 0.53 14.43 12.17
CA ILE A 63 1.26 13.23 12.64
C ILE A 63 0.37 12.42 13.58
N GLY A 64 -0.26 13.06 14.56
CA GLY A 64 -1.16 12.38 15.50
C GLY A 64 -2.36 11.73 14.81
N SER A 65 -2.93 12.37 13.79
CA SER A 65 -4.00 11.82 12.96
C SER A 65 -3.53 10.56 12.23
N ILE A 66 -2.37 10.60 11.56
CA ILE A 66 -1.79 9.43 10.89
C ILE A 66 -1.55 8.31 11.89
N GLN A 67 -0.92 8.58 13.04
CA GLN A 67 -0.68 7.57 14.09
C GLN A 67 -1.99 6.92 14.58
N GLY A 68 -3.04 7.72 14.75
CA GLY A 68 -4.38 7.22 15.09
C GLY A 68 -4.94 6.26 14.03
N SER A 69 -4.80 6.59 12.75
CA SER A 69 -5.23 5.72 11.65
C SER A 69 -4.40 4.45 11.55
N LEU A 70 -3.08 4.52 11.70
CA LEU A 70 -2.18 3.35 11.71
C LEU A 70 -2.56 2.36 12.80
N LYS A 71 -2.88 2.88 14.00
CA LYS A 71 -3.37 2.08 15.12
C LYS A 71 -4.68 1.38 14.79
N LYS A 72 -5.67 2.10 14.27
CA LYS A 72 -6.97 1.52 13.83
C LYS A 72 -6.77 0.44 12.77
N ILE A 73 -5.89 0.65 11.81
CA ILE A 73 -5.58 -0.36 10.79
C ILE A 73 -5.03 -1.63 11.43
N ARG A 74 -4.08 -1.50 12.35
CA ARG A 74 -3.45 -2.64 13.03
C ARG A 74 -4.41 -3.38 13.97
N GLU A 75 -5.23 -2.66 14.72
CA GLU A 75 -6.06 -3.21 15.80
C GLU A 75 -7.45 -3.63 15.34
N ASP A 76 -7.98 -3.00 14.28
CA ASP A 76 -9.34 -3.23 13.81
C ASP A 76 -9.36 -3.86 12.40
N LEU A 77 -8.75 -3.20 11.41
CA LEU A 77 -8.85 -3.63 10.00
C LEU A 77 -8.15 -4.97 9.75
N VAL A 78 -6.88 -5.10 10.17
CA VAL A 78 -6.10 -6.32 9.91
C VAL A 78 -6.76 -7.54 10.55
N PRO A 79 -7.11 -7.55 11.87
CA PRO A 79 -7.80 -8.69 12.46
C PRO A 79 -9.14 -9.02 11.81
N TYR A 80 -9.90 -8.00 11.38
CA TYR A 80 -11.13 -8.19 10.63
C TYR A 80 -10.88 -8.91 9.30
N LEU A 81 -9.90 -8.46 8.50
CA LEU A 81 -9.55 -9.10 7.23
C LEU A 81 -9.02 -10.52 7.44
N GLU A 82 -8.19 -10.75 8.46
CA GLU A 82 -7.74 -12.10 8.83
C GLU A 82 -8.92 -13.05 9.10
N GLY A 83 -9.93 -12.56 9.83
CA GLY A 83 -11.16 -13.31 10.12
C GLY A 83 -12.02 -13.59 8.89
N VAL A 84 -12.18 -12.60 8.00
CA VAL A 84 -12.98 -12.75 6.77
C VAL A 84 -12.31 -13.66 5.74
N LEU A 85 -10.99 -13.55 5.60
CA LEU A 85 -10.21 -14.29 4.61
C LEU A 85 -9.73 -15.66 5.11
N GLY A 86 -9.81 -15.90 6.41
CA GLY A 86 -9.36 -17.15 7.05
C GLY A 86 -7.84 -17.35 6.97
N ILE A 87 -7.06 -16.27 6.96
CA ILE A 87 -5.59 -16.26 6.90
C ILE A 87 -5.02 -15.27 7.91
N THR A 88 -3.74 -15.37 8.27
CA THR A 88 -3.07 -14.47 9.22
C THR A 88 -1.95 -13.70 8.53
N PHE A 89 -1.83 -12.39 8.68
CA PHE A 89 -0.79 -11.64 7.98
C PHE A 89 0.46 -11.50 8.83
N GLU A 90 1.61 -11.86 8.26
CA GLU A 90 2.91 -11.62 8.90
C GLU A 90 3.35 -10.16 8.69
N LYS A 91 3.16 -9.60 7.50
CA LYS A 91 3.64 -8.26 7.12
C LYS A 91 2.53 -7.23 7.27
N LYS A 92 2.03 -7.07 8.50
CA LYS A 92 0.89 -6.18 8.82
C LYS A 92 1.10 -4.72 8.41
N GLU A 93 2.35 -4.25 8.38
CA GLU A 93 2.71 -2.90 7.91
C GLU A 93 2.29 -2.65 6.45
N LEU A 94 2.20 -3.68 5.61
CA LEU A 94 1.73 -3.52 4.23
C LEU A 94 0.29 -2.99 4.15
N PHE A 95 -0.57 -3.33 5.12
CA PHE A 95 -1.92 -2.78 5.19
C PHE A 95 -1.91 -1.31 5.54
N GLN A 96 -0.97 -0.88 6.40
CA GLN A 96 -0.77 0.53 6.70
C GLN A 96 -0.33 1.29 5.45
N VAL A 97 0.65 0.76 4.71
CA VAL A 97 1.09 1.31 3.42
C VAL A 97 -0.07 1.43 2.44
N ALA A 98 -0.85 0.36 2.26
CA ALA A 98 -1.96 0.31 1.30
C ALA A 98 -3.05 1.36 1.57
N MET A 99 -3.19 1.85 2.80
CA MET A 99 -4.18 2.87 3.14
C MET A 99 -3.68 4.31 2.91
N PHE A 100 -2.39 4.55 2.68
CA PHE A 100 -1.87 5.90 2.41
C PHE A 100 -2.37 6.45 1.07
N GLN A 101 -2.94 7.64 1.11
CA GLN A 101 -3.37 8.38 -0.07
C GLN A 101 -2.32 9.42 -0.50
N PRO A 102 -2.28 9.83 -1.79
CA PRO A 102 -1.31 10.80 -2.29
C PRO A 102 -1.30 12.14 -1.54
N SER A 103 -2.44 12.53 -0.94
CA SER A 103 -2.58 13.78 -0.18
C SER A 103 -1.67 13.85 1.05
N THR A 104 -1.24 12.71 1.58
CA THR A 104 -0.31 12.65 2.73
C THR A 104 1.11 13.09 2.39
N LYS A 105 1.52 13.04 1.12
CA LYS A 105 2.91 13.33 0.69
C LYS A 105 3.43 14.68 1.17
N ASN A 106 2.57 15.69 1.18
CA ASN A 106 2.95 17.07 1.47
C ASN A 106 3.48 17.23 2.91
N ILE A 107 2.90 16.53 3.90
CA ILE A 107 3.39 16.63 5.28
C ILE A 107 4.86 16.18 5.39
N PHE A 108 5.19 15.07 4.73
CA PHE A 108 6.52 14.48 4.80
C PHE A 108 7.54 15.31 4.04
N MET A 109 7.16 15.92 2.90
CA MET A 109 8.02 16.86 2.18
C MET A 109 8.31 18.14 2.99
N GLU A 110 7.32 18.66 3.71
CA GLU A 110 7.51 19.82 4.57
C GLU A 110 8.41 19.50 5.77
N LEU A 111 8.18 18.36 6.43
CA LEU A 111 9.03 17.89 7.53
C LEU A 111 10.46 17.64 7.06
N GLU A 112 10.63 17.02 5.89
CA GLU A 112 11.94 16.83 5.26
C GLU A 112 12.63 18.17 5.01
N THR A 113 11.91 19.15 4.45
CA THR A 113 12.48 20.49 4.22
C THR A 113 12.94 21.15 5.51
N GLN A 114 12.20 20.95 6.61
CA GLN A 114 12.52 21.51 7.92
C GLN A 114 13.70 20.80 8.60
N TYR A 115 13.76 19.47 8.54
CA TYR A 115 14.65 18.67 9.38
C TYR A 115 15.83 18.01 8.64
N ARG A 116 15.79 17.85 7.31
CA ARG A 116 16.90 17.24 6.53
C ARG A 116 18.22 18.00 6.68
N ARG A 117 18.17 19.31 6.88
CA ARG A 117 19.36 20.16 7.08
C ARG A 117 19.76 20.31 8.55
N SER A 118 19.01 19.70 9.47
CA SER A 118 19.43 19.65 10.87
C SER A 118 20.66 18.73 11.00
N LYS A 119 21.49 18.95 12.02
CA LYS A 119 22.76 18.22 12.20
C LYS A 119 22.60 16.70 12.32
N GLU A 120 21.39 16.24 12.62
CA GLU A 120 21.02 14.83 12.75
C GLU A 120 19.82 14.61 11.83
N ASP A 121 20.03 14.04 10.64
CA ASP A 121 18.91 13.59 9.80
C ASP A 121 18.14 12.52 10.58
N PRO A 122 16.93 12.82 11.06
CA PRO A 122 16.32 12.00 12.09
C PRO A 122 15.85 10.64 11.57
N LEU A 123 15.63 10.52 10.27
CA LEU A 123 15.18 9.27 9.66
C LEU A 123 16.29 8.57 8.84
N GLY A 124 17.50 9.11 8.84
CA GLY A 124 18.60 8.64 8.01
C GLY A 124 18.40 8.93 6.52
N SER A 125 19.36 8.49 5.69
CA SER A 125 19.51 8.88 4.28
C SER A 125 18.25 8.72 3.43
N ASP A 126 17.50 7.63 3.66
CA ASP A 126 16.37 7.23 2.83
C ASP A 126 15.03 7.35 3.57
N GLY A 127 15.04 7.69 4.86
CA GLY A 127 13.85 7.58 5.68
C GLY A 127 12.74 8.53 5.28
N PHE A 128 13.05 9.80 5.01
CA PHE A 128 12.07 10.74 4.45
C PHE A 128 11.62 10.33 3.05
N ALA A 129 12.52 9.81 2.21
CA ALA A 129 12.18 9.38 0.86
C ALA A 129 11.15 8.24 0.88
N GLU A 130 11.29 7.27 1.78
CA GLU A 130 10.31 6.19 1.95
C GLU A 130 8.96 6.72 2.46
N MET A 131 8.96 7.61 3.46
CA MET A 131 7.71 8.21 3.99
C MET A 131 6.97 9.04 2.92
N ILE A 132 7.70 9.80 2.11
CA ILE A 132 7.15 10.60 1.00
C ILE A 132 6.52 9.70 -0.08
N ASN A 133 7.03 8.48 -0.27
CA ASN A 133 6.61 7.56 -1.31
C ASN A 133 5.54 6.55 -0.88
N LEU A 134 5.06 6.57 0.38
CA LEU A 134 4.06 5.61 0.88
C LEU A 134 2.82 5.48 -0.02
N GLY A 135 2.27 6.61 -0.49
CA GLY A 135 1.13 6.60 -1.40
C GLY A 135 1.44 6.01 -2.79
N GLU A 136 2.68 6.11 -3.27
CA GLU A 136 3.10 5.45 -4.51
C GLU A 136 3.33 3.94 -4.28
N MET A 137 3.87 3.55 -3.12
CA MET A 137 3.98 2.14 -2.73
C MET A 137 2.60 1.47 -2.65
N ALA A 138 1.59 2.18 -2.12
CA ALA A 138 0.20 1.71 -2.13
C ALA A 138 -0.31 1.44 -3.55
N LYS A 139 -0.03 2.33 -4.50
CA LYS A 139 -0.38 2.13 -5.92
C LYS A 139 0.35 0.95 -6.55
N VAL A 140 1.62 0.72 -6.19
CA VAL A 140 2.36 -0.46 -6.66
C VAL A 140 1.73 -1.75 -6.14
N LEU A 141 1.30 -1.79 -4.87
CA LEU A 141 0.54 -2.92 -4.32
C LEU A 141 -0.77 -3.14 -5.08
N ALA A 142 -1.50 -2.06 -5.36
CA ALA A 142 -2.73 -2.13 -6.15
C ALA A 142 -2.47 -2.66 -7.57
N LEU A 143 -1.42 -2.21 -8.24
CA LEU A 143 -1.05 -2.69 -9.57
C LEU A 143 -0.74 -4.19 -9.58
N VAL A 144 -0.02 -4.68 -8.58
CA VAL A 144 0.20 -6.13 -8.40
C VAL A 144 -1.13 -6.84 -8.17
N GLY A 145 -1.98 -6.27 -7.32
CA GLY A 145 -3.34 -6.72 -7.03
C GLY A 145 -4.23 -6.89 -8.25
N ASP A 146 -4.36 -5.85 -9.07
CA ASP A 146 -5.12 -5.86 -10.32
C ASP A 146 -4.66 -7.02 -11.22
N ALA A 147 -3.35 -7.14 -11.44
CA ALA A 147 -2.79 -8.20 -12.27
C ALA A 147 -3.16 -9.60 -11.75
N VAL A 148 -3.04 -9.85 -10.45
CA VAL A 148 -3.33 -11.17 -9.87
C VAL A 148 -4.82 -11.46 -9.80
N ILE A 149 -5.66 -10.47 -9.50
CA ILE A 149 -7.13 -10.58 -9.52
C ILE A 149 -7.59 -10.92 -10.94
N SER A 150 -7.15 -10.13 -11.91
CA SER A 150 -7.48 -10.27 -13.32
C SER A 150 -7.12 -11.66 -13.86
N SER A 151 -5.98 -12.19 -13.42
CA SER A 151 -5.54 -13.54 -13.73
C SER A 151 -6.38 -14.61 -13.01
N ALA A 152 -6.60 -14.48 -11.71
CA ALA A 152 -7.31 -15.46 -10.89
C ALA A 152 -8.78 -15.60 -11.27
N VAL A 153 -9.45 -14.48 -11.57
CA VAL A 153 -10.82 -14.47 -12.09
C VAL A 153 -10.87 -15.14 -13.45
N LEU A 154 -9.92 -14.86 -14.35
CA LEU A 154 -9.85 -15.53 -15.65
C LEU A 154 -9.70 -17.05 -15.49
N GLN A 155 -8.81 -17.50 -14.61
CA GLN A 155 -8.63 -18.92 -14.33
C GLN A 155 -9.88 -19.56 -13.72
N HIS A 156 -10.60 -18.84 -12.86
CA HIS A 156 -11.85 -19.33 -12.27
C HIS A 156 -12.98 -19.46 -13.29
N LEU A 157 -13.04 -18.56 -14.28
CA LEU A 157 -14.02 -18.57 -15.36
C LEU A 157 -13.66 -19.53 -16.50
N TRP A 158 -12.45 -20.11 -16.48
CA TRP A 158 -11.96 -20.97 -17.55
C TRP A 158 -12.72 -22.29 -17.61
N GLU A 159 -13.30 -22.60 -18.77
CA GLU A 159 -13.95 -23.88 -19.07
C GLU A 159 -13.27 -24.55 -20.28
N PRO A 160 -12.48 -25.64 -20.07
CA PRO A 160 -11.61 -26.23 -21.09
C PRO A 160 -12.28 -26.68 -22.40
N HIS A 161 -13.59 -26.94 -22.37
CA HIS A 161 -14.31 -27.58 -23.50
C HIS A 161 -15.57 -26.85 -23.94
N LEU A 162 -15.94 -25.73 -23.27
CA LEU A 162 -17.20 -25.02 -23.47
C LEU A 162 -17.02 -23.48 -23.51
N GLY A 163 -15.79 -22.99 -23.37
CA GLY A 163 -15.49 -21.57 -23.24
C GLY A 163 -15.76 -20.76 -24.51
N ASP A 164 -16.72 -19.85 -24.44
CA ASP A 164 -16.84 -18.72 -25.34
C ASP A 164 -15.95 -17.59 -24.81
N ALA A 165 -14.83 -17.32 -25.51
CA ALA A 165 -13.86 -16.30 -25.11
C ALA A 165 -14.51 -14.91 -24.95
N GLY A 166 -15.54 -14.60 -25.73
CA GLY A 166 -16.31 -13.36 -25.60
C GLY A 166 -17.06 -13.30 -24.27
N LYS A 167 -17.77 -14.37 -23.91
CA LYS A 167 -18.49 -14.45 -22.61
C LYS A 167 -17.55 -14.39 -21.42
N ILE A 168 -16.40 -15.06 -21.49
CA ILE A 168 -15.39 -15.01 -20.42
C ILE A 168 -14.84 -13.59 -20.28
N THR A 169 -14.55 -12.91 -21.39
CA THR A 169 -14.04 -11.52 -21.37
C THR A 169 -15.05 -10.57 -20.74
N VAL A 170 -16.33 -10.64 -21.13
CA VAL A 170 -17.40 -9.81 -20.57
C VAL A 170 -17.55 -10.05 -19.07
N ARG A 171 -17.68 -11.33 -18.66
CA ARG A 171 -17.88 -11.67 -17.24
C ARG A 171 -16.67 -11.32 -16.37
N LYS A 172 -15.45 -11.48 -16.90
CA LYS A 172 -14.23 -11.00 -16.24
C LYS A 172 -14.30 -9.49 -16.03
N ALA A 173 -14.59 -8.73 -17.08
CA ALA A 173 -14.67 -7.27 -17.02
C ALA A 173 -15.73 -6.78 -16.01
N GLU A 174 -16.85 -7.48 -15.89
CA GLU A 174 -17.87 -7.19 -14.86
C GLU A 174 -17.34 -7.37 -13.44
N ILE A 175 -16.65 -8.49 -13.17
CA ILE A 175 -16.12 -8.82 -11.83
C ILE A 175 -14.99 -7.85 -11.42
N VAL A 176 -14.09 -7.52 -12.35
CA VAL A 176 -12.94 -6.64 -12.06
C VAL A 176 -13.25 -5.15 -12.28
N SER A 177 -14.52 -4.80 -12.52
CA SER A 177 -14.91 -3.39 -12.65
C SER A 177 -14.83 -2.66 -11.30
N ASN A 178 -14.44 -1.38 -11.34
CA ASN A 178 -14.39 -0.54 -10.13
C ASN A 178 -15.72 -0.52 -9.37
N GLU A 179 -16.86 -0.49 -10.07
CA GLU A 179 -18.19 -0.55 -9.45
C GLU A 179 -18.40 -1.86 -8.66
N HIS A 180 -17.97 -2.99 -9.22
CA HIS A 180 -18.08 -4.28 -8.55
C HIS A 180 -17.13 -4.40 -7.36
N MET A 181 -15.88 -4.00 -7.56
CA MET A 181 -14.85 -4.00 -6.53
C MET A 181 -15.20 -3.06 -5.38
N ALA A 182 -15.84 -1.93 -5.67
CA ALA A 182 -16.32 -0.98 -4.67
C ALA A 182 -17.33 -1.59 -3.69
N ARG A 183 -18.21 -2.50 -4.15
CA ARG A 183 -19.15 -3.19 -3.26
C ARG A 183 -18.45 -4.08 -2.24
N LEU A 184 -17.41 -4.81 -2.65
CA LEU A 184 -16.63 -5.63 -1.73
C LEU A 184 -15.78 -4.75 -0.79
N CYS A 185 -15.22 -3.67 -1.31
CA CYS A 185 -14.53 -2.65 -0.52
C CYS A 185 -15.44 -2.09 0.60
N ASP A 186 -16.70 -1.79 0.28
CA ASP A 186 -17.71 -1.34 1.25
C ASP A 186 -18.05 -2.42 2.28
N LYS A 187 -18.22 -3.67 1.84
CA LYS A 187 -18.42 -4.81 2.74
C LYS A 187 -17.25 -5.02 3.69
N TRP A 188 -16.03 -4.71 3.26
CA TRP A 188 -14.83 -4.77 4.09
C TRP A 188 -14.51 -3.46 4.80
N ASN A 189 -15.33 -2.42 4.58
CA ASN A 189 -15.17 -1.09 5.12
C ASN A 189 -13.78 -0.46 4.87
N LEU A 190 -13.07 -0.84 3.79
CA LEU A 190 -11.68 -0.42 3.58
C LEU A 190 -11.57 1.10 3.38
N TYR A 191 -12.58 1.70 2.73
CA TYR A 191 -12.62 3.12 2.42
C TYR A 191 -12.42 3.97 3.69
N GLU A 192 -13.04 3.59 4.81
CA GLU A 192 -12.97 4.33 6.07
C GLU A 192 -11.59 4.28 6.76
N TYR A 193 -10.68 3.42 6.32
CA TYR A 193 -9.33 3.30 6.87
C TYR A 193 -8.27 4.08 6.08
N ARG A 194 -8.66 4.80 5.02
CA ARG A 194 -7.71 5.64 4.24
C ARG A 194 -7.01 6.65 5.15
N ILE A 195 -5.72 6.83 4.92
CA ILE A 195 -4.90 7.87 5.55
C ILE A 195 -4.76 8.99 4.54
N HIS A 196 -5.45 10.10 4.77
CA HIS A 196 -5.63 11.14 3.76
C HIS A 196 -5.89 12.52 4.39
N PHE A 197 -5.62 13.60 3.64
CA PHE A 197 -5.82 15.00 4.05
C PHE A 197 -6.55 15.86 2.99
N ASP A 198 -6.98 15.24 1.89
CA ASP A 198 -7.80 15.84 0.84
C ASP A 198 -9.24 16.09 1.31
N PRO A 199 -9.94 17.08 0.72
CA PRO A 199 -11.29 17.47 1.12
C PRO A 199 -12.35 16.39 0.86
N ASP A 200 -13.39 16.40 1.70
CA ASP A 200 -14.35 15.30 1.91
C ASP A 200 -15.32 14.96 0.77
N THR A 201 -15.25 15.63 -0.38
CA THR A 201 -16.25 15.44 -1.45
C THR A 201 -15.63 15.04 -2.80
N PRO A 202 -15.16 13.79 -2.94
CA PRO A 202 -14.85 13.21 -4.24
C PRO A 202 -16.14 12.96 -5.04
N SER A 203 -16.04 12.94 -6.37
CA SER A 203 -17.13 12.44 -7.19
C SER A 203 -17.37 10.95 -6.93
N LYS A 204 -18.57 10.46 -7.27
CA LYS A 204 -18.89 9.03 -7.14
C LYS A 204 -17.90 8.14 -7.90
N SER A 205 -17.50 8.55 -9.11
CA SER A 205 -16.57 7.76 -9.94
C SER A 205 -15.16 7.72 -9.36
N GLU A 206 -14.69 8.83 -8.76
CA GLU A 206 -13.39 8.86 -8.07
C GLU A 206 -13.43 7.97 -6.83
N MET A 207 -14.50 8.03 -6.05
CA MET A 207 -14.68 7.17 -4.89
C MET A 207 -14.72 5.68 -5.27
N GLU A 208 -15.43 5.30 -6.34
CA GLU A 208 -15.46 3.91 -6.82
C GLU A 208 -14.08 3.44 -7.30
N HIS A 209 -13.32 4.31 -7.97
CA HIS A 209 -11.94 4.05 -8.38
C HIS A 209 -11.02 3.82 -7.16
N ASP A 210 -11.10 4.70 -6.16
CA ASP A 210 -10.30 4.58 -4.93
C ASP A 210 -10.65 3.30 -4.17
N LYS A 211 -11.93 2.96 -4.08
CA LYS A 211 -12.39 1.72 -3.46
C LYS A 211 -11.86 0.48 -4.18
N GLY A 212 -11.85 0.49 -5.52
CA GLY A 212 -11.25 -0.57 -6.33
C GLY A 212 -9.76 -0.71 -6.04
N THR A 213 -9.03 0.41 -6.08
CA THR A 213 -7.59 0.49 -5.81
C THR A 213 -7.21 -0.05 -4.43
N LEU A 214 -7.99 0.27 -3.37
CA LEU A 214 -7.77 -0.26 -2.02
C LEU A 214 -7.93 -1.77 -1.96
N LEU A 215 -8.96 -2.29 -2.62
CA LEU A 215 -9.23 -3.72 -2.65
C LEU A 215 -8.14 -4.46 -3.43
N GLU A 216 -7.71 -3.92 -4.57
CA GLU A 216 -6.56 -4.42 -5.32
C GLU A 216 -5.31 -4.45 -4.45
N ALA A 217 -5.01 -3.39 -3.71
CA ALA A 217 -3.85 -3.36 -2.82
C ALA A 217 -3.90 -4.49 -1.78
N VAL A 218 -5.06 -4.77 -1.18
CA VAL A 218 -5.24 -5.92 -0.27
C VAL A 218 -4.91 -7.25 -0.96
N TYR A 219 -5.38 -7.48 -2.18
CA TYR A 219 -5.04 -8.69 -2.94
C TYR A 219 -3.56 -8.75 -3.35
N GLY A 220 -2.94 -7.59 -3.62
CA GLY A 220 -1.50 -7.47 -3.80
C GLY A 220 -0.73 -7.96 -2.57
N ILE A 221 -1.17 -7.58 -1.37
CA ILE A 221 -0.57 -8.05 -0.11
C ILE A 221 -0.74 -9.56 0.06
N ILE A 222 -1.93 -10.10 -0.18
CA ILE A 222 -2.18 -11.55 -0.11
C ILE A 222 -1.22 -12.29 -1.04
N TYR A 223 -0.99 -11.78 -2.26
CA TYR A 223 -0.08 -12.38 -3.21
C TYR A 223 1.38 -12.33 -2.74
N LEU A 224 1.83 -11.21 -2.15
CA LEU A 224 3.18 -11.07 -1.62
C LEU A 224 3.48 -11.97 -0.42
N GLU A 225 2.45 -12.38 0.34
CA GLU A 225 2.61 -13.27 1.49
C GLU A 225 2.37 -14.75 1.16
N TYR A 226 1.43 -15.03 0.26
CA TYR A 226 0.89 -16.39 0.08
C TYR A 226 0.92 -16.90 -1.36
N GLU A 227 1.45 -16.09 -2.27
CA GLU A 227 1.53 -16.37 -3.70
C GLU A 227 0.15 -16.61 -4.36
N TYR A 228 0.19 -16.95 -5.64
CA TYR A 228 -0.99 -17.00 -6.49
C TYR A 228 -2.03 -18.05 -6.06
N LYS A 229 -1.59 -19.18 -5.49
CA LYS A 229 -2.50 -20.26 -5.07
C LYS A 229 -3.49 -19.79 -4.00
N MET A 230 -3.09 -18.85 -3.14
CA MET A 230 -3.99 -18.27 -2.16
C MET A 230 -5.01 -17.36 -2.82
N ILE A 231 -4.61 -16.55 -3.79
CA ILE A 231 -5.53 -15.67 -4.54
C ILE A 231 -6.68 -16.48 -5.14
N LEU A 232 -6.40 -17.64 -5.75
CA LEU A 232 -7.44 -18.52 -6.30
C LEU A 232 -8.48 -18.97 -5.25
N LYS A 233 -8.07 -19.17 -3.99
CA LYS A 233 -8.99 -19.50 -2.89
C LYS A 233 -9.86 -18.33 -2.47
N GLN A 234 -9.40 -17.10 -2.71
CA GLN A 234 -10.09 -15.87 -2.32
C GLN A 234 -11.03 -15.33 -3.41
N VAL A 235 -10.94 -15.83 -4.65
CA VAL A 235 -11.86 -15.48 -5.76
C VAL A 235 -13.35 -15.55 -5.40
N PRO A 236 -13.85 -16.50 -4.57
CA PRO A 236 -15.25 -16.49 -4.16
C PRO A 236 -15.71 -15.18 -3.50
N HIS A 237 -14.83 -14.44 -2.81
CA HIS A 237 -15.16 -13.12 -2.27
C HIS A 237 -15.38 -12.08 -3.37
N LEU A 238 -14.62 -12.16 -4.46
CA LEU A 238 -14.75 -11.29 -5.64
C LEU A 238 -16.00 -11.57 -6.45
N ILE A 239 -16.54 -12.80 -6.42
CA ILE A 239 -17.70 -13.18 -7.24
C ILE A 239 -19.01 -13.03 -6.45
N ASN A 240 -18.98 -13.29 -5.14
CA ASN A 240 -20.18 -13.30 -4.30
C ASN A 240 -20.34 -11.98 -3.53
N THR A 241 -20.35 -10.86 -4.25
CA THR A 241 -20.52 -9.50 -3.70
C THR A 241 -22.00 -9.08 -3.55
N ARG A 242 -22.92 -10.04 -3.61
CA ARG A 242 -24.37 -9.82 -3.42
C ARG A 242 -24.72 -9.51 -1.97
#